data_AF-A0A9E2E6Y3-F1
#
_entry.id   AF-A0A9E2E6Y3-F1
#
_cell.length_a   1.000
_cell.length_b   1.000
_cell.length_c   1.000
_cell.angle_alpha   90.00
_cell.angle_beta   90.00
_cell.angle_gamma   90.00
#
_symmetry.space_group_name_H-M   'P 1'
#
loop_
_entity.id
_entity.type
_entity.pdbx_description
1 polymer ?
#
loop_
_entity_poly.entity_id
_entity_poly.type
_entity_poly.pdbx_seq_one_letter_code
_entity_poly.pdbx_strand_id
1 'polypeptide(L)'
;MSKTVVVNEEEFETLAEAIQDEDGWTVDKSTITDPDGDVAVQLTDTSAEKGQGLAEWLILTAFIALLVVVAFAFFAPSFIEAFNTEILANLPQ
;
A
#
# COMPACT_ATOMS: atom_id res chain seq x y z
N MET A 1 23.36 17.12 24.55
CA MET A 1 22.84 16.62 23.27
C MET A 1 21.99 15.40 23.60
N SER A 2 20.74 15.63 23.96
CA SER A 2 19.69 14.60 23.94
C SER A 2 19.57 14.10 22.49
N LYS A 3 19.44 12.80 22.30
CA LYS A 3 19.31 12.20 20.96
C LYS A 3 17.83 11.94 20.73
N THR A 4 17.22 12.67 19.79
CA THR A 4 15.86 12.39 19.35
C THR A 4 15.79 11.01 18.71
N VAL A 5 14.82 10.21 19.15
CA VAL A 5 14.51 8.89 18.60
C VAL A 5 13.36 9.05 17.60
N VAL A 6 13.51 8.52 16.40
CA VAL A 6 12.44 8.50 15.39
C VAL A 6 11.80 7.12 15.39
N VAL A 7 10.48 7.05 15.54
CA VAL A 7 9.72 5.80 15.72
C VAL A 7 8.51 5.74 14.78
N ASN A 8 7.93 4.55 14.59
CA ASN A 8 6.68 4.38 13.83
C ASN A 8 5.43 4.73 14.66
N GLU A 9 4.25 4.71 14.04
CA GLU A 9 2.98 5.09 14.68
C GLU A 9 2.61 4.20 15.88
N GLU A 10 2.75 2.88 15.75
CA GLU A 10 2.46 1.92 16.82
C GLU A 10 3.39 2.09 18.03
N GLU A 11 4.68 2.27 17.77
CA GLU A 11 5.69 2.55 18.80
C GLU A 11 5.47 3.92 19.45
N PHE A 12 5.08 4.93 18.67
CA PHE A 12 4.78 6.26 19.18
C PHE A 12 3.57 6.24 20.12
N GLU A 13 2.47 5.58 19.73
CA GLU A 13 1.27 5.46 20.57
C GLU A 13 1.57 4.73 21.88
N THR A 14 2.34 3.63 21.80
CA THR A 14 2.75 2.86 23.00
C THR A 14 3.59 3.72 23.95
N LEU A 15 4.51 4.53 23.42
CA LEU A 15 5.34 5.43 24.22
C LEU A 15 4.50 6.59 24.78
N ALA A 16 3.61 7.18 23.97
CA ALA A 16 2.73 8.24 24.40
C ALA A 16 1.83 7.79 25.57
N GLU A 17 1.22 6.60 25.49
CA GLU A 17 0.41 6.03 26.55
C GLU A 17 1.21 5.71 27.82
N ALA A 18 2.47 5.26 27.68
CA ALA A 18 3.30 4.95 28.83
C ALA A 18 3.75 6.20 29.60
N ILE A 19 3.90 7.34 28.91
CA ILE A 19 4.57 8.53 29.45
C ILE A 19 3.57 9.69 29.70
N GLN A 20 2.32 9.62 29.20
CA GLN A 20 1.33 10.70 29.36
C GLN A 20 1.04 11.11 30.82
N ASP A 21 1.28 10.21 31.77
CA ASP A 21 1.02 10.41 33.19
C ASP A 21 2.31 10.73 33.98
N GLU A 22 3.47 10.81 33.32
CA GLU A 22 4.74 11.19 33.96
C GLU A 22 4.90 12.71 34.05
N ASP A 23 5.23 13.20 35.25
CA ASP A 23 5.45 14.63 35.50
C ASP A 23 6.61 15.19 34.66
N GLY A 24 6.34 16.29 33.95
CA GLY A 24 7.32 17.04 33.17
C GLY A 24 7.44 16.61 31.71
N TRP A 25 6.92 15.46 31.32
CA TRP A 25 6.85 15.06 29.92
C TRP A 25 5.67 15.74 29.21
N THR A 26 5.86 16.08 27.93
CA THR A 26 4.79 16.66 27.10
C THR A 26 4.62 15.82 25.84
N VAL A 27 3.40 15.33 25.62
CA VAL A 27 3.02 14.54 24.44
C VAL A 27 2.21 15.41 23.48
N ASP A 28 2.74 15.61 22.28
CA ASP A 28 2.08 16.24 21.14
C ASP A 28 1.67 15.19 20.10
N LYS A 29 0.94 15.60 19.06
CA LYS A 29 0.43 14.70 18.02
C LYS A 29 1.49 13.86 17.30
N SER A 30 2.74 14.32 17.27
CA SER A 30 3.82 13.68 16.53
C SER A 30 5.17 13.75 17.24
N THR A 31 5.21 14.26 18.47
CA THR A 31 6.45 14.43 19.24
C THR A 31 6.22 14.20 20.72
N ILE A 32 7.22 13.65 21.40
CA ILE A 32 7.29 13.60 22.86
C ILE A 32 8.49 14.44 23.29
N THR A 33 8.23 15.38 24.18
CA THR A 33 9.22 16.32 24.71
C THR A 33 9.56 15.95 26.15
N ASP A 34 10.85 15.93 26.48
CA ASP A 34 11.34 15.64 27.82
C ASP A 34 11.15 16.83 28.78
N PRO A 35 11.31 16.64 30.10
CA PRO A 35 11.18 17.71 31.09
C PRO A 35 12.17 18.87 30.94
N ASP A 36 13.28 18.65 30.22
CA ASP A 36 14.27 19.70 29.93
C ASP A 36 13.86 20.56 28.71
N GLY A 37 12.80 20.16 28.00
CA GLY A 37 12.25 20.85 26.83
C GLY A 37 12.84 20.38 25.49
N ASP A 38 13.61 19.30 25.49
CA ASP A 38 14.17 18.70 24.27
C ASP A 38 13.24 17.63 23.67
N VAL A 39 13.25 17.48 22.34
CA VAL A 39 12.45 16.45 21.67
C VAL A 39 13.11 15.09 21.84
N ALA A 40 12.49 14.23 22.65
CA ALA A 40 12.95 12.88 22.92
C ALA A 40 12.52 11.89 21.85
N VAL A 41 11.27 11.99 21.37
CA VAL A 41 10.69 11.07 20.38
C VAL A 41 9.97 11.86 19.29
N GLN A 42 10.13 11.44 18.03
CA GLN A 42 9.43 12.00 16.88
C GLN A 42 8.80 10.87 16.06
N LEU A 43 7.53 11.05 15.72
CA LEU A 43 6.79 10.16 14.84
C LEU A 43 7.35 10.29 13.41
N THR A 44 7.69 9.15 12.80
CA THR A 44 8.09 9.09 11.39
C THR A 44 6.87 9.29 10.50
N ASP A 45 7.04 10.06 9.42
CA ASP A 45 5.97 10.36 8.47
C ASP A 45 5.75 9.15 7.53
N THR A 46 4.93 8.18 7.97
CA THR A 46 4.56 6.98 7.19
C THR A 46 3.66 7.27 5.99
N SER A 47 3.26 8.53 5.76
CA SER A 47 2.46 8.93 4.59
C SER A 47 3.14 8.59 3.26
N ALA A 48 4.48 8.58 3.21
CA ALA A 48 5.23 8.19 2.01
C ALA A 48 5.05 6.68 1.67
N GLU A 49 4.95 5.83 2.68
CA GLU A 49 4.81 4.37 2.52
C GLU A 49 3.39 3.99 2.11
N LYS A 50 2.38 4.74 2.59
CA LYS A 50 0.96 4.52 2.26
C LYS A 50 0.64 4.77 0.78
N GLY A 51 1.37 5.69 0.13
CA GLY A 51 1.23 5.97 -1.30
C GLY A 51 1.90 4.92 -2.20
N GLN A 52 2.96 4.28 -1.71
CA GLN A 52 3.72 3.30 -2.48
C GLN A 52 2.90 2.03 -2.78
N GLY A 53 2.14 1.53 -1.80
CA GLY A 53 1.32 0.34 -1.99
C GLY A 53 0.27 0.48 -3.09
N LEU A 54 -0.39 1.65 -3.20
CA LEU A 54 -1.39 1.90 -4.25
C LEU A 54 -0.79 1.91 -5.65
N ALA A 55 0.39 2.51 -5.81
CA ALA A 55 1.08 2.56 -7.10
C ALA A 55 1.50 1.15 -7.57
N GLU A 56 2.02 0.33 -6.65
CA GLU A 56 2.40 -1.06 -6.94
C GLU A 56 1.18 -1.90 -7.37
N TRP A 57 0.05 -1.76 -6.67
CA TRP A 57 -1.20 -2.42 -7.05
C TRP A 57 -1.72 -2.01 -8.43
N LEU A 58 -1.65 -0.72 -8.76
CA LEU A 58 -2.05 -0.22 -10.08
C LEU A 58 -1.17 -0.77 -11.19
N ILE A 59 0.15 -0.86 -10.97
CA ILE A 59 1.09 -1.43 -11.95
C ILE A 59 0.80 -2.91 -12.17
N LEU A 60 0.61 -3.68 -11.09
CA LEU A 60 0.34 -5.11 -11.17
C LEU A 60 -0.98 -5.39 -11.91
N THR A 61 -2.03 -4.65 -11.58
CA THR A 61 -3.35 -4.80 -12.22
C THR A 61 -3.31 -4.41 -13.70
N ALA A 62 -2.62 -3.32 -14.05
CA ALA A 62 -2.41 -2.93 -15.45
C ALA A 62 -1.64 -4.01 -16.24
N PHE A 63 -0.62 -4.61 -15.63
CA PHE A 63 0.13 -5.69 -16.25
C PHE A 63 -0.73 -6.93 -16.50
N ILE A 64 -1.53 -7.35 -15.52
CA ILE A 64 -2.46 -8.49 -15.68
C ILE A 64 -3.49 -8.19 -16.78
N ALA A 65 -4.07 -7.00 -16.80
CA ALA A 65 -5.02 -6.60 -17.83
C ALA A 65 -4.40 -6.67 -19.23
N LEU A 66 -3.15 -6.20 -19.39
CA LEU A 66 -2.42 -6.30 -20.65
C LEU A 66 -2.19 -7.76 -21.06
N LEU A 67 -1.78 -8.62 -20.14
CA LEU A 67 -1.59 -10.05 -20.42
C LEU A 67 -2.87 -10.72 -20.89
N VAL A 68 -4.02 -10.40 -20.27
CA VAL A 68 -5.32 -10.92 -20.72
C VAL A 68 -5.64 -10.45 -22.14
N VAL A 69 -5.46 -9.17 -22.44
CA VAL A 69 -5.67 -8.63 -23.80
C VAL A 69 -4.78 -9.33 -24.83
N VAL A 70 -3.50 -9.50 -24.50
CA VAL A 70 -2.54 -10.19 -25.37
C VAL A 70 -2.96 -11.65 -25.58
N ALA A 71 -3.34 -12.37 -24.54
CA ALA A 71 -3.83 -13.73 -24.66
C ALA A 71 -5.05 -13.80 -25.60
N PHE A 72 -6.05 -12.95 -25.40
CA PHE A 72 -7.21 -12.89 -26.30
C PHE A 72 -6.82 -12.57 -27.75
N ALA A 73 -5.87 -11.67 -27.98
CA ALA A 73 -5.41 -11.36 -29.33
C ALA A 73 -4.82 -12.58 -30.06
N PHE A 74 -4.14 -13.48 -29.35
CA PHE A 74 -3.58 -14.71 -29.94
C PHE A 74 -4.59 -15.86 -30.03
N PHE A 75 -5.45 -16.03 -29.03
CA PHE A 75 -6.36 -17.18 -28.97
C PHE A 75 -7.70 -16.94 -29.69
N ALA A 76 -8.19 -15.69 -29.75
CA ALA A 76 -9.48 -15.38 -30.36
C ALA A 76 -9.58 -15.78 -31.84
N PRO A 77 -8.57 -15.56 -32.71
CA PRO A 77 -8.66 -15.97 -34.12
C PRO A 77 -8.89 -17.49 -34.28
N SER A 78 -8.09 -18.29 -33.56
CA SER A 78 -8.20 -19.76 -33.59
C SER A 78 -9.54 -20.25 -33.04
N PHE A 79 -10.02 -19.61 -31.96
CA PHE A 79 -11.34 -19.91 -31.39
C PHE A 79 -12.47 -19.58 -32.38
N ILE A 80 -12.42 -18.42 -33.02
CA ILE A 80 -13.43 -18.01 -34.01
C ILE A 80 -13.46 -18.97 -35.20
N GLU A 81 -12.29 -19.36 -35.72
CA GLU A 81 -12.18 -20.31 -36.81
C GLU A 81 -12.78 -21.67 -36.46
N ALA A 82 -12.42 -22.22 -35.29
CA ALA A 82 -12.97 -23.48 -34.81
C ALA A 82 -14.49 -23.39 -34.57
N PHE A 83 -14.97 -22.31 -33.96
CA PHE A 83 -16.39 -22.10 -33.70
C PHE A 83 -17.21 -22.04 -34.99
N ASN A 84 -16.73 -21.31 -36.00
CA ASN A 84 -17.41 -21.20 -37.29
C ASN A 84 -17.45 -22.55 -38.03
N THR A 85 -16.37 -23.32 -37.95
CA THR A 85 -16.24 -24.59 -38.66
C THR A 85 -17.02 -25.72 -37.99
N GLU A 86 -16.96 -25.83 -36.67
CA GLU A 86 -17.52 -26.98 -35.95
C GLU A 86 -18.96 -26.75 -35.46
N ILE A 87 -19.32 -25.49 -35.17
CA ILE A 87 -20.64 -25.16 -34.62
C ILE A 87 -21.54 -24.56 -35.69
N LEU A 88 -21.14 -23.44 -36.32
CA LEU A 88 -22.03 -22.75 -37.25
C LEU A 88 -22.29 -23.56 -38.52
N ALA A 89 -21.27 -24.23 -39.09
CA ALA A 89 -21.45 -25.02 -40.30
C ALA A 89 -22.32 -26.28 -40.10
N ASN A 90 -22.47 -26.74 -38.85
CA ASN A 90 -23.23 -27.96 -38.50
C ASN A 90 -24.63 -27.65 -37.95
N LEU A 91 -25.05 -26.38 -37.94
CA LEU A 91 -26.42 -26.04 -37.55
C LEU A 91 -27.42 -26.48 -38.63
N PRO A 92 -28.55 -27.11 -38.25
CA PRO A 92 -29.63 -27.37 -39.19
C PRO A 92 -30.20 -26.06 -39.72
N GLN A 93 -30.41 -26.00 -41.05
CA GLN A 93 -31.01 -24.87 -41.77
C GLN A 93 -32.51 -24.73 -41.45
#